data_AF-A0A437JBY2-F1
#
_entry.id   AF-A0A437JBY2-F1
#
_cell.length_a   1.000
_cell.length_b   1.000
_cell.length_c   1.000
_cell.angle_alpha   90.00
_cell.angle_beta   90.00
_cell.angle_gamma   90.00
#
_symmetry.space_group_name_H-M   'P 1'
#
loop_
_entity.id
_entity.type
_entity.pdbx_description
1 polymer ?
#
loop_
_entity_poly.entity_id
_entity_poly.type
_entity_poly.pdbx_seq_one_letter_code
_entity_poly.pdbx_strand_id
1 'polypeptide(L)'
;MHDTDMLARLVSQAEADGGDLVMIRALVEEASDLGAGRALERLGLADRGAEKDVAELRELLRAWRDAKKTARAAAIGWAVRGCLALVLIGMAVKMGLFALVRS
;
A
#
# COMPACT_ATOMS: atom_id res chain seq x y z
N MET A 1 -5.07 -24.68 7.23
CA MET A 1 -6.37 -24.85 7.90
C MET A 1 -6.91 -23.44 8.08
N HIS A 2 -8.00 -23.08 7.39
CA HIS A 2 -8.52 -21.72 7.47
C HIS A 2 -9.22 -21.54 8.83
N ASP A 3 -9.09 -20.37 9.45
CA ASP A 3 -9.75 -20.07 10.74
C ASP A 3 -11.29 -20.25 10.64
N THR A 4 -11.84 -20.00 9.46
CA THR A 4 -13.25 -20.22 9.12
C THR A 4 -13.66 -21.69 9.18
N ASP A 5 -12.77 -22.62 8.81
CA ASP A 5 -13.03 -24.06 8.89
C ASP A 5 -13.10 -24.53 10.35
N MET A 6 -12.31 -23.89 11.22
CA MET A 6 -12.28 -24.16 12.66
C MET A 6 -13.57 -23.67 13.33
N LEU A 7 -14.02 -22.46 12.99
CA LEU A 7 -15.29 -21.90 13.48
C LEU A 7 -16.50 -22.73 13.01
N ALA A 8 -16.55 -23.11 11.74
CA ALA A 8 -17.61 -23.95 11.21
C ALA A 8 -17.69 -25.30 11.94
N ARG A 9 -16.53 -25.90 12.26
CA ARG A 9 -16.46 -27.13 13.05
C ARG A 9 -16.98 -26.95 14.48
N LEU A 10 -16.57 -25.88 15.16
CA LEU A 10 -17.03 -25.61 16.54
C LEU A 10 -18.54 -25.36 16.60
N VAL A 11 -19.11 -24.64 15.62
CA VAL A 11 -20.56 -24.45 15.53
C VAL A 11 -21.27 -25.78 15.27
N SER A 12 -20.78 -26.60 14.34
CA SER A 12 -21.37 -27.91 14.07
C SER A 12 -21.32 -28.86 15.28
N GLN A 13 -20.26 -28.75 16.10
CA GLN A 13 -20.15 -29.52 17.34
C GLN A 13 -21.14 -29.03 18.40
N ALA A 14 -21.28 -27.71 18.55
CA ALA A 14 -22.23 -27.12 19.48
C ALA A 14 -23.69 -27.42 19.10
N GLU A 15 -24.03 -27.45 17.81
CA GLU A 15 -25.33 -27.92 17.32
C GLU A 15 -25.57 -29.40 17.68
N ALA A 16 -24.57 -30.26 17.46
CA ALA A 16 -24.66 -31.69 17.78
C ALA A 16 -24.86 -31.97 19.27
N ASP A 17 -24.32 -31.10 20.13
CA ASP A 17 -24.49 -31.14 21.59
C ASP A 17 -25.80 -30.48 22.07
N GLY A 18 -26.68 -30.07 21.13
CA GLY A 18 -28.00 -29.49 21.42
C GLY A 18 -28.00 -27.99 21.72
N GLY A 19 -26.94 -27.27 21.35
CA GLY A 19 -26.81 -25.83 21.52
C GLY A 19 -27.76 -25.05 20.60
N ASP A 20 -28.37 -23.99 21.12
CA ASP A 20 -29.19 -23.07 20.34
C ASP A 20 -28.33 -22.18 19.43
N LEU A 21 -28.56 -22.28 18.11
CA LEU A 21 -27.85 -21.51 17.09
C LEU A 21 -28.03 -20.01 17.23
N VAL A 22 -29.18 -19.56 17.71
CA VAL A 22 -29.43 -18.13 17.91
C VAL A 22 -28.51 -17.60 19.01
N MET A 23 -28.40 -18.34 20.12
CA MET A 23 -27.49 -18.03 21.21
C MET A 23 -26.01 -18.06 20.76
N ILE A 24 -25.61 -19.06 19.98
CA ILE A 24 -24.23 -19.16 19.47
C ILE A 24 -23.90 -17.97 18.57
N ARG A 25 -24.82 -17.59 17.68
CA ARG A 25 -24.63 -16.42 16.80
C ARG A 25 -24.50 -15.13 17.62
N ALA A 26 -25.36 -14.94 18.63
CA ALA A 26 -25.28 -13.77 19.50
C ALA A 26 -23.95 -13.71 20.28
N LEU A 27 -23.47 -14.84 20.79
CA LEU A 27 -22.17 -14.93 21.48
C LEU A 27 -21.01 -14.60 20.54
N VAL A 28 -21.04 -15.11 19.31
CA VAL A 28 -20.00 -14.83 18.30
C VAL A 28 -20.00 -13.36 17.90
N GLU A 29 -21.18 -12.76 17.72
CA GLU A 29 -21.34 -11.34 17.38
C GLU A 29 -20.76 -10.46 18.50
N GLU A 30 -21.14 -10.71 19.76
CA GLU A 30 -20.60 -9.99 20.93
C GLU A 30 -19.09 -10.19 21.11
N ALA A 31 -18.59 -11.42 20.99
CA ALA A 31 -17.16 -11.71 21.10
C ALA A 31 -16.35 -11.04 19.98
N SER A 32 -16.92 -10.96 18.77
CA SER A 32 -16.30 -10.31 17.61
C SER A 32 -16.26 -8.80 17.79
N ASP A 33 -17.34 -8.19 18.25
CA ASP A 33 -17.40 -6.75 18.53
C ASP A 33 -16.43 -6.36 19.66
N LEU A 34 -16.38 -7.12 20.76
CA LEU A 34 -15.40 -6.94 21.82
C LEU A 34 -13.95 -7.16 21.34
N GLY A 35 -13.75 -8.13 20.45
CA GLY A 35 -12.46 -8.41 19.83
C GLY A 35 -11.99 -7.25 18.95
N ALA A 36 -12.87 -6.75 18.08
CA ALA A 36 -12.62 -5.62 17.20
C ALA A 36 -12.35 -4.34 18.01
N GLY A 37 -13.16 -4.07 19.04
CA GLY A 37 -12.97 -2.94 19.95
C GLY A 37 -11.60 -2.95 20.61
N ARG A 38 -11.18 -4.08 21.19
CA ARG A 38 -9.83 -4.23 21.78
C ARG A 38 -8.71 -4.07 20.76
N ALA A 39 -8.90 -4.52 19.53
CA ALA A 39 -7.91 -4.35 18.47
C ALA A 39 -7.78 -2.86 18.09
N LEU A 40 -8.90 -2.15 17.94
CA LEU A 40 -8.92 -0.71 17.66
C LEU A 40 -8.30 0.08 18.82
N GLU A 41 -8.60 -0.28 20.07
CA GLU A 41 -8.02 0.35 21.26
C GLU A 41 -6.50 0.16 21.32
N ARG A 42 -6.00 -1.05 21.04
CA ARG A 42 -4.55 -1.33 20.96
C ARG A 42 -3.85 -0.55 19.86
N LEU A 43 -4.56 -0.22 18.78
CA LEU A 43 -4.07 0.62 17.69
C LEU A 43 -4.22 2.12 18.00
N GLY A 44 -4.82 2.49 19.13
CA GLY A 44 -5.14 3.88 19.47
C GLY A 44 -6.28 4.47 18.64
N LEU A 45 -7.04 3.63 17.93
CA LEU A 45 -8.09 4.00 16.99
C LEU A 45 -9.51 3.94 17.57
N ALA A 46 -9.64 3.80 18.89
CA ALA A 46 -10.94 3.70 19.56
C ALA A 46 -11.63 5.08 19.78
N ASP A 47 -10.92 6.19 19.58
CA ASP A 47 -11.50 7.53 19.74
C ASP A 47 -12.27 7.99 18.49
N ARG A 48 -13.28 8.86 18.69
CA ARG A 48 -14.11 9.41 17.59
C ARG A 48 -13.31 10.22 16.55
N GLY A 49 -12.10 10.69 16.89
CA GLY A 49 -11.20 11.38 15.95
C GLY A 49 -10.41 10.44 15.03
N ALA A 50 -10.23 9.17 15.41
CA ALA A 50 -9.27 8.27 14.78
C ALA A 50 -9.53 7.99 13.30
N GLU A 51 -10.81 7.91 12.89
CA GLU A 51 -11.18 7.72 11.48
C GLU A 51 -10.67 8.87 10.60
N LYS A 52 -10.77 10.10 11.09
CA LYS A 52 -10.34 11.30 10.37
C LYS A 52 -8.82 11.37 10.27
N ASP A 53 -8.12 11.08 11.36
CA ASP A 53 -6.67 11.10 11.40
C ASP A 53 -6.07 10.05 10.44
N VAL A 54 -6.65 8.85 10.40
CA VAL A 54 -6.24 7.81 9.44
C VAL A 54 -6.53 8.21 8.00
N ALA A 55 -7.66 8.88 7.74
CA ALA A 55 -7.97 9.39 6.41
C ALA A 55 -6.97 10.47 5.96
N GLU A 56 -6.62 11.40 6.84
CA GLU A 56 -5.65 12.46 6.59
C GLU A 56 -4.24 11.90 6.33
N LEU A 57 -3.77 10.96 7.17
CA LEU A 57 -2.49 10.28 6.95
C LEU A 57 -2.44 9.56 5.60
N ARG A 58 -3.54 8.92 5.20
CA ARG A 58 -3.63 8.27 3.87
C ARG A 58 -3.55 9.28 2.74
N GLU A 59 -4.16 10.45 2.91
CA GLU A 59 -4.11 11.52 1.93
C GLU A 59 -2.70 12.12 1.80
N LEU A 60 -2.04 12.41 2.91
CA LEU A 60 -0.64 12.85 2.94
C LEU A 60 0.30 11.83 2.30
N LEU A 61 0.12 10.53 2.60
CA LEU A 61 0.90 9.47 1.98
C LEU A 61 0.63 9.31 0.48
N ARG A 62 -0.59 9.56 0.02
CA ARG A 62 -0.91 9.61 -1.42
C ARG A 62 -0.17 10.77 -2.08
N ALA A 63 -0.28 11.98 -1.52
CA ALA A 63 0.40 13.16 -2.04
C ALA A 63 1.92 12.97 -2.08
N TRP A 64 2.52 12.41 -1.03
CA TRP A 64 3.96 12.12 -1.00
C TRP A 64 4.38 11.07 -2.04
N ARG A 65 3.58 10.02 -2.22
CA ARG A 65 3.85 8.99 -3.23
C ARG A 65 3.78 9.55 -4.65
N ASP A 66 2.81 10.40 -4.92
CA ASP A 66 2.67 11.05 -6.22
C ASP A 66 3.79 12.07 -6.47
N ALA A 67 4.20 12.81 -5.45
CA ALA A 67 5.37 13.68 -5.52
C ALA A 67 6.65 12.88 -5.80
N LYS A 68 6.87 11.75 -5.11
CA LYS A 68 8.02 10.86 -5.35
C LYS A 68 8.02 10.28 -6.76
N LYS A 69 6.85 9.89 -7.28
CA LYS A 69 6.70 9.40 -8.66
C LYS A 69 7.05 10.49 -9.67
N THR A 70 6.55 11.70 -9.45
CA THR A 70 6.84 12.87 -10.29
C THR A 70 8.33 13.23 -10.27
N ALA A 71 8.95 13.25 -9.09
CA ALA A 71 10.37 13.51 -8.95
C ALA A 71 11.23 12.49 -9.70
N ARG A 72 10.89 11.19 -9.59
CA ARG A 72 11.58 10.13 -10.34
C ARG A 72 11.41 10.28 -11.85
N ALA A 73 10.20 10.59 -12.31
CA ALA A 73 9.93 10.82 -13.72
C ALA A 73 10.72 12.02 -14.28
N ALA A 74 10.78 13.12 -13.52
CA ALA A 74 11.58 14.28 -13.87
C ALA A 74 13.08 13.93 -13.93
N ALA A 75 13.60 13.24 -12.93
CA ALA A 75 15.00 12.82 -12.88
C ALA A 75 15.37 11.93 -14.10
N ILE A 76 14.53 10.96 -14.45
CA ILE A 76 14.72 10.14 -15.66
C ILE A 76 14.68 11.01 -16.92
N GLY A 77 13.73 11.94 -17.01
CA GLY A 77 13.64 12.87 -18.14
C GLY A 77 14.88 13.75 -18.30
N TRP A 78 15.45 14.26 -17.21
CA TRP A 78 16.72 15.00 -17.22
C TRP A 78 17.90 14.11 -17.60
N ALA A 79 17.96 12.89 -17.07
CA ALA A 79 19.01 11.94 -17.41
C ALA A 79 19.01 11.60 -18.92
N VAL A 80 17.84 11.32 -19.51
CA VAL A 80 17.70 11.05 -20.94
C VAL A 80 18.13 12.26 -21.78
N ARG A 81 17.69 13.47 -21.40
CA ARG A 81 18.11 14.71 -22.08
C ARG A 81 19.62 14.92 -22.00
N GLY A 82 20.22 14.69 -20.83
CA GLY A 82 21.66 14.76 -20.63
C GLY A 82 22.41 13.75 -21.50
N CYS A 83 21.99 12.50 -21.51
CA CYS A 83 22.56 11.46 -22.38
C CYS A 83 22.46 11.83 -23.87
N LEU A 84 21.30 12.32 -24.33
CA LEU A 84 21.12 12.71 -25.72
C LEU A 84 22.04 13.89 -26.11
N ALA A 85 22.13 14.90 -25.25
CA ALA A 85 23.03 16.03 -25.47
C ALA A 85 24.51 15.56 -25.56
N LEU A 86 24.93 14.64 -24.68
CA LEU A 86 26.26 14.05 -24.71
C LEU A 86 26.53 13.28 -26.02
N VAL A 87 25.54 12.53 -26.53
CA VAL A 87 25.65 11.84 -27.82
C VAL A 87 25.84 12.82 -28.97
N LEU A 88 25.04 13.90 -29.01
CA LEU A 88 25.14 14.92 -30.05
C LEU A 88 26.50 15.63 -30.01
N ILE A 89 26.98 16.00 -28.82
CA ILE A 89 28.31 16.59 -28.63
C ILE A 89 29.40 15.62 -29.11
N GLY A 90 29.33 14.35 -28.69
CA GLY A 90 30.29 13.33 -29.11
C GLY A 90 30.33 13.15 -30.64
N MET A 91 29.17 13.19 -31.29
CA MET A 91 29.05 13.11 -32.74
C MET A 91 29.61 14.37 -33.43
N ALA A 92 29.33 15.56 -32.91
CA ALA A 92 29.88 16.82 -33.42
C ALA A 92 31.41 16.88 -33.29
N VAL A 93 31.97 16.47 -32.15
CA VAL A 93 33.43 16.38 -31.95
C VAL A 93 34.04 15.36 -32.90
N LYS A 94 33.43 14.19 -33.06
CA LYS A 94 33.92 13.18 -34.01
C LYS A 94 33.92 13.74 -35.44
N MET A 95 32.82 14.34 -35.89
CA MET A 95 32.75 14.95 -37.23
C MET A 95 33.72 16.11 -37.42
N GLY A 96 33.86 16.99 -36.43
CA GLY A 96 34.81 18.11 -36.47
C GLY A 96 36.27 17.65 -36.50
N LEU A 97 36.61 16.60 -35.73
CA LEU A 97 37.94 15.99 -35.75
C LEU A 97 38.20 15.25 -37.08
N PHE A 98 37.20 14.55 -37.62
CA PHE A 98 37.29 13.91 -38.94
C PHE A 98 37.46 14.93 -40.07
N ALA A 99 36.84 16.10 -39.97
CA ALA A 99 37.02 17.19 -40.92
C ALA A 99 38.44 17.76 -40.86
N LEU A 100 39.01 17.93 -39.66
CA LEU A 100 40.37 18.44 -39.45
C LEU A 100 41.47 17.44 -39.86
N VAL A 101 41.22 16.13 -39.71
CA VAL A 101 42.16 15.07 -40.14
C VAL A 101 42.22 14.89 -41.66
N ARG A 102 41.20 15.37 -42.38
CA ARG A 102 41.09 15.22 -43.84
C ARG A 102 41.45 16.49 -44.63
N SER A 103 41.74 17.60 -43.94
CA SER A 103 42.35 18.81 -44.52
C SER A 103 43.87 18.77 -44.39
#